data_AF-A0A5D4FLW2-F1
#
_entry.id   AF-A0A5D4FLW2-F1
#
_cell.length_a   1.000
_cell.length_b   1.000
_cell.length_c   1.000
_cell.angle_alpha   90.00
_cell.angle_beta   90.00
_cell.angle_gamma   90.00
#
_symmetry.space_group_name_H-M   'P 1'
#
loop_
_entity.id
_entity.type
_entity.pdbx_description
1 polymer ?
#
loop_
_entity_poly.entity_id
_entity_poly.type
_entity_poly.pdbx_seq_one_letter_code
_entity_poly.pdbx_strand_id
1 'polypeptide(L)'
;MRLDVVTIFPEYLDPLRHALLGKAIESGRLEVGVHDLRQWATDRHKSVDDTPYGGGPGMVMKPSVWGPALDDVIAGTGPAATARDLETSLAHKKLAPLDDPAPAGGGEAKDDGDGDGNTAPRGPVVVVPTPAGAPFTQEMAARWSKEEHLVFACGRYEGIDQRVVDDAARNYRVEEVSIGDYVLIGGEVAVLVMAEAVVRLIPGVLGNQASHEEDSFQDGLLEGPAYTKPRQWRGLDVPEVLFSGNHGLVDRWRREQALLRTQQRRPELIEKLRAAGGLSAADEQVLDAHREA
;
A
#
# COMPACT_ATOMS: atom_id res chain seq x y z
N MET A 1 -0.39 -13.63 1.07
CA MET A 1 -0.93 -12.62 1.99
C MET A 1 -2.45 -12.67 1.95
N ARG A 2 -3.10 -12.51 3.10
CA ARG A 2 -4.55 -12.35 3.22
C ARG A 2 -4.90 -10.94 3.64
N LEU A 3 -5.88 -10.33 2.96
CA LEU A 3 -6.46 -9.03 3.30
C LEU A 3 -7.94 -9.22 3.63
N ASP A 4 -8.35 -8.88 4.84
CA ASP A 4 -9.77 -8.79 5.18
C ASP A 4 -10.17 -7.33 5.37
N VAL A 5 -11.34 -6.95 4.86
CA VAL A 5 -11.87 -5.59 4.99
C VAL A 5 -13.26 -5.67 5.60
N VAL A 6 -13.45 -5.06 6.77
CA VAL A 6 -14.75 -4.92 7.43
C VAL A 6 -15.29 -3.54 7.12
N THR A 7 -16.44 -3.48 6.46
CA THR A 7 -17.05 -2.24 5.96
C THR A 7 -18.56 -2.34 5.93
N ILE A 8 -19.24 -1.21 5.83
CA ILE A 8 -20.67 -1.12 5.55
C ILE A 8 -20.97 -0.85 4.07
N PHE A 9 -19.95 -0.82 3.20
CA PHE A 9 -20.09 -0.70 1.74
C PHE A 9 -19.16 -1.68 1.02
N PRO A 10 -19.43 -3.01 1.07
CA PRO A 10 -18.58 -4.01 0.43
C PRO A 10 -18.28 -3.75 -1.04
N GLU A 11 -19.25 -3.26 -1.80
CA GLU A 11 -19.15 -2.92 -3.22
C GLU A 11 -18.14 -1.81 -3.52
N TYR A 12 -17.82 -0.96 -2.55
CA TYR A 12 -16.79 0.07 -2.70
C TYR A 12 -15.41 -0.57 -2.94
N LEU A 13 -15.21 -1.80 -2.46
CA LEU A 13 -13.94 -2.52 -2.53
C LEU A 13 -13.83 -3.43 -3.77
N ASP A 14 -14.78 -3.40 -4.70
CA ASP A 14 -14.68 -4.12 -5.98
C ASP A 14 -13.36 -3.85 -6.74
N PRO A 15 -12.76 -2.63 -6.70
CA PRO A 15 -11.45 -2.39 -7.31
C PRO A 15 -10.30 -3.27 -6.79
N LEU A 16 -10.39 -3.86 -5.59
CA LEU A 16 -9.39 -4.82 -5.09
C LEU A 16 -9.26 -6.07 -5.97
N ARG A 17 -10.22 -6.30 -6.87
CA ARG A 17 -10.23 -7.45 -7.79
C ARG A 17 -9.83 -7.09 -9.22
N HIS A 18 -9.51 -5.82 -9.46
CA HIS A 18 -9.15 -5.34 -10.79
C HIS A 18 -7.64 -5.24 -10.97
N ALA A 19 -7.21 -5.19 -12.24
CA ALA A 19 -5.85 -4.88 -12.65
C ALA A 19 -4.79 -5.72 -11.89
N LEU A 20 -3.80 -5.06 -11.28
CA LEU A 20 -2.66 -5.74 -10.66
C LEU A 20 -3.06 -6.60 -9.45
N LEU A 21 -4.00 -6.13 -8.63
CA LEU A 21 -4.47 -6.88 -7.46
C LEU A 21 -5.29 -8.10 -7.89
N GLY A 22 -6.11 -7.97 -8.93
CA GLY A 22 -6.81 -9.11 -9.55
C GLY A 22 -5.84 -10.20 -10.03
N LYS A 23 -4.74 -9.81 -10.70
CA LYS A 23 -3.67 -10.75 -11.09
C LYS A 23 -2.97 -11.38 -9.88
N ALA A 24 -2.77 -10.63 -8.80
CA ALA A 24 -2.19 -11.16 -7.57
C ALA A 24 -3.08 -12.26 -6.97
N ILE A 25 -4.41 -12.08 -7.02
CA ILE A 25 -5.39 -13.09 -6.60
C ILE A 25 -5.33 -14.32 -7.52
N GLU A 26 -5.42 -14.12 -8.85
CA GLU A 26 -5.36 -15.21 -9.84
C GLU A 26 -4.11 -16.08 -9.71
N SER A 27 -3.00 -15.47 -9.29
CA SER A 27 -1.72 -16.14 -9.12
C SER A 27 -1.49 -16.72 -7.72
N GLY A 28 -2.49 -16.67 -6.83
CA GLY A 28 -2.44 -17.21 -5.48
C GLY A 28 -1.55 -16.44 -4.50
N ARG A 29 -1.17 -15.19 -4.82
CA ARG A 29 -0.31 -14.34 -3.98
C ARG A 29 -1.09 -13.51 -2.98
N LEU A 30 -2.36 -13.25 -3.30
CA LEU A 30 -3.28 -12.43 -2.52
C LEU A 30 -4.61 -13.15 -2.33
N GLU A 31 -5.11 -13.18 -1.11
CA GLU A 31 -6.49 -13.55 -0.77
C GLU A 31 -7.21 -12.31 -0.23
N VAL A 32 -8.45 -12.07 -0.65
CA VAL A 32 -9.23 -10.89 -0.23
C VAL A 32 -10.60 -11.29 0.30
N GLY A 33 -10.86 -11.02 1.58
CA GLY A 33 -12.17 -11.10 2.21
C GLY A 33 -12.78 -9.71 2.39
N VAL A 34 -14.04 -9.52 1.99
CA VAL A 34 -14.78 -8.27 2.24
C VAL A 34 -16.05 -8.61 3.01
N HIS A 35 -16.19 -8.01 4.19
CA HIS A 35 -17.18 -8.37 5.20
C HIS A 35 -18.12 -7.20 5.44
N ASP A 36 -19.42 -7.41 5.22
CA ASP A 36 -20.43 -6.41 5.58
C ASP A 36 -20.64 -6.42 7.10
N LEU A 37 -20.21 -5.35 7.77
CA LEU A 37 -20.31 -5.18 9.22
C LEU A 37 -21.75 -5.36 9.73
N ARG A 38 -22.76 -5.05 8.90
CA ARG A 38 -24.17 -5.22 9.26
C ARG A 38 -24.56 -6.65 9.57
N GLN A 39 -23.76 -7.64 9.16
CA GLN A 39 -24.01 -9.04 9.48
C GLN A 39 -23.93 -9.31 10.99
N TRP A 40 -23.12 -8.54 11.73
CA TRP A 40 -22.99 -8.64 13.19
C TRP A 40 -23.99 -7.76 13.96
N ALA A 41 -24.78 -6.94 13.28
CA ALA A 41 -25.85 -6.17 13.92
C ALA A 41 -27.02 -7.09 14.30
N THR A 42 -27.42 -7.03 15.57
CA THR A 42 -28.44 -7.92 16.16
C THR A 42 -29.86 -7.34 16.12
N ASP A 43 -29.99 -6.03 15.90
CA ASP A 43 -31.29 -5.37 15.82
C ASP A 43 -31.95 -5.59 14.45
N ARG A 44 -33.27 -5.38 14.40
CA ARG A 44 -34.07 -5.58 13.17
C ARG A 44 -33.62 -4.68 12.02
N HIS A 45 -33.09 -3.50 12.32
CA HIS A 45 -32.69 -2.51 11.32
C HIS A 45 -31.24 -2.63 10.88
N LYS A 46 -30.49 -3.60 11.42
CA LYS A 46 -29.06 -3.79 11.14
C LYS A 46 -28.24 -2.51 11.38
N SER A 47 -28.54 -1.85 12.49
CA SER A 47 -27.91 -0.61 12.91
C SER A 47 -26.49 -0.86 13.40
N VAL A 48 -25.53 -0.11 12.87
CA VAL A 48 -24.10 -0.23 13.14
C VAL A 48 -23.53 0.97 13.90
N ASP A 49 -24.36 1.98 14.14
CA ASP A 49 -24.00 3.28 14.70
C ASP A 49 -25.04 3.76 15.71
N ASP A 50 -24.64 4.66 16.60
CA ASP A 50 -25.49 5.36 17.58
C ASP A 50 -25.02 6.81 17.80
N THR A 51 -25.81 7.57 18.55
CA THR A 51 -25.46 8.94 18.93
C THR A 51 -24.25 8.98 19.88
N PRO A 52 -23.35 9.97 19.75
CA PRO A 52 -22.16 10.08 20.59
C PRO A 52 -22.51 10.44 22.04
N TYR A 53 -21.84 9.82 23.01
CA TYR A 53 -21.84 10.30 24.39
C TYR A 53 -21.21 11.71 24.46
N GLY A 54 -21.75 12.57 25.33
CA GLY A 54 -21.35 13.98 25.41
C GLY A 54 -22.16 14.91 24.48
N GLY A 55 -22.99 14.35 23.60
CA GLY A 55 -23.77 15.09 22.62
C GLY A 55 -22.94 15.56 21.43
N GLY A 56 -23.56 16.33 20.54
CA GLY A 56 -22.97 16.75 19.27
C GLY A 56 -23.70 16.17 18.05
N PRO A 57 -23.46 16.71 16.85
CA PRO A 57 -23.98 16.13 15.61
C PRO A 57 -23.25 14.81 15.28
N GLY A 58 -23.82 14.02 14.37
CA GLY A 58 -23.19 12.82 13.83
C GLY A 58 -23.53 11.54 14.59
N MET A 59 -22.87 10.46 14.19
CA MET A 59 -23.07 9.10 14.71
C MET A 59 -21.70 8.43 14.92
N VAL A 60 -21.59 7.52 15.88
CA VAL A 60 -20.38 6.75 16.19
C VAL A 60 -20.69 5.27 16.03
N MET A 61 -19.80 4.52 15.39
CA MET A 61 -20.03 3.09 15.13
C MET A 61 -19.91 2.24 16.41
N LYS A 62 -20.83 1.29 16.57
CA LYS A 62 -21.09 0.57 17.82
C LYS A 62 -20.01 -0.46 18.16
N PRO A 63 -19.48 -0.47 19.39
CA PRO A 63 -18.52 -1.49 19.82
C PRO A 63 -19.12 -2.89 19.90
N SER A 64 -20.42 -2.99 20.22
CA SER A 64 -21.14 -4.28 20.29
C SER A 64 -21.31 -4.98 18.94
N VAL A 65 -21.07 -4.27 17.83
CA VAL A 65 -21.07 -4.85 16.47
C VAL A 65 -19.63 -5.08 16.01
N TRP A 66 -18.76 -4.08 16.21
CA TRP A 66 -17.36 -4.15 15.78
C TRP A 66 -16.53 -5.21 16.50
N GLY A 67 -16.66 -5.35 17.83
CA GLY A 67 -15.89 -6.34 18.61
C GLY A 67 -16.09 -7.76 18.07
N PRO A 68 -17.33 -8.28 18.05
CA PRO A 68 -17.61 -9.60 17.48
C PRO A 68 -17.19 -9.73 16.02
N ALA A 69 -17.30 -8.68 15.21
CA ALA A 69 -16.88 -8.72 13.81
C ALA A 69 -15.36 -8.90 13.66
N LEU A 70 -14.56 -8.18 14.44
CA LEU A 70 -13.10 -8.34 14.44
C LEU A 70 -12.70 -9.72 14.93
N ASP A 71 -13.29 -10.20 16.03
CA ASP A 71 -13.03 -11.53 16.58
C ASP A 71 -13.27 -12.63 15.52
N ASP A 72 -14.43 -12.59 14.88
CA ASP A 72 -14.83 -13.58 13.88
C ASP A 72 -14.00 -13.51 12.59
N VAL A 73 -13.68 -12.32 12.10
CA VAL A 73 -12.88 -12.15 10.88
C VAL A 73 -11.45 -12.61 11.09
N ILE A 74 -10.85 -12.26 12.23
CA ILE A 74 -9.51 -12.69 12.59
C ILE A 74 -9.44 -14.21 12.82
N ALA A 75 -10.45 -14.80 13.47
CA ALA A 75 -10.53 -16.24 13.65
C ALA A 75 -10.89 -17.00 12.35
N GLY A 76 -11.31 -16.30 11.30
CA GLY A 76 -11.81 -16.90 10.07
C GLY A 76 -13.14 -17.63 10.25
N THR A 77 -13.90 -17.29 11.29
CA THR A 77 -15.20 -17.90 11.64
C THR A 77 -16.41 -17.04 11.29
N GLY A 78 -16.18 -15.83 10.76
CA GLY A 78 -17.26 -14.89 10.46
C GLY A 78 -18.26 -15.39 9.42
N PRO A 79 -19.45 -14.75 9.31
CA PRO A 79 -20.50 -15.15 8.38
C PRO A 79 -20.08 -15.03 6.90
N ALA A 80 -18.98 -14.32 6.64
CA ALA A 80 -18.32 -14.19 5.34
C ALA A 80 -17.03 -15.04 5.21
N ALA A 81 -16.74 -15.96 6.14
CA ALA A 81 -15.83 -17.09 5.89
C ALA A 81 -16.30 -17.98 4.71
N THR A 82 -17.52 -17.72 4.20
CA THR A 82 -18.10 -18.28 2.97
C THR A 82 -18.36 -17.21 1.88
N ALA A 83 -17.80 -16.00 1.98
CA ALA A 83 -18.01 -14.95 0.98
C ALA A 83 -17.35 -15.34 -0.33
N ARG A 84 -18.17 -15.90 -1.23
CA ARG A 84 -17.96 -16.23 -2.66
C ARG A 84 -16.49 -16.48 -3.04
N ASP A 85 -16.17 -17.69 -3.49
CA ASP A 85 -15.10 -17.83 -4.49
C ASP A 85 -15.45 -16.86 -5.63
N LEU A 86 -14.70 -15.77 -5.71
CA LEU A 86 -15.03 -14.64 -6.58
C LEU A 86 -14.46 -14.92 -7.96
N GLU A 87 -15.34 -15.10 -8.93
CA GLU A 87 -14.96 -15.11 -10.34
C GLU A 87 -14.36 -13.74 -10.69
N THR A 88 -13.08 -13.74 -11.06
CA THR A 88 -12.33 -12.55 -11.51
C THR A 88 -13.12 -11.82 -12.58
N SER A 89 -13.38 -10.52 -12.39
CA SER A 89 -14.08 -9.70 -13.39
C SER A 89 -13.18 -9.53 -14.62
N LEU A 90 -13.57 -10.23 -15.69
CA LEU A 90 -12.84 -10.43 -16.95
C LEU A 90 -11.51 -11.16 -16.76
N ALA A 91 -11.41 -12.38 -17.31
CA ALA A 91 -10.14 -13.08 -17.39
C ALA A 91 -9.08 -12.14 -18.00
N HIS A 92 -8.02 -11.88 -17.24
CA HIS A 92 -6.90 -11.10 -17.77
C HIS A 92 -6.44 -11.78 -19.06
N LYS A 93 -6.43 -11.03 -20.18
CA LYS A 93 -5.79 -11.53 -21.39
C LYS A 93 -4.37 -11.93 -21.00
N LYS A 94 -3.99 -13.18 -21.28
CA LYS A 94 -2.60 -13.60 -21.32
C LYS A 94 -1.89 -12.71 -22.34
N LEU A 95 -1.41 -11.54 -21.92
CA LEU A 95 -0.36 -10.88 -22.67
C LEU A 95 0.85 -11.80 -22.56
N ALA A 96 1.52 -12.02 -23.69
CA ALA A 96 2.82 -12.64 -23.67
C ALA A 96 3.67 -11.95 -22.59
N PRO A 97 4.43 -12.71 -21.78
CA PRO A 97 5.50 -12.11 -21.00
C PRO A 97 6.26 -11.16 -21.93
N LEU A 98 6.53 -9.94 -21.46
CA LEU A 98 7.56 -9.15 -22.11
C LEU A 98 8.82 -10.03 -22.07
N ASP A 99 9.26 -10.48 -23.25
CA ASP A 99 10.36 -11.42 -23.38
C ASP A 99 11.57 -10.87 -22.61
N ASP A 100 12.00 -11.59 -21.58
CA ASP A 100 13.30 -11.39 -20.96
C ASP A 100 14.09 -12.71 -20.99
N PRO A 101 15.41 -12.65 -21.23
CA PRO A 101 16.26 -13.81 -21.21
C PRO A 101 16.30 -14.39 -19.79
N ALA A 102 16.24 -15.72 -19.71
CA ALA A 102 16.25 -16.46 -18.45
C ALA A 102 17.44 -16.06 -17.55
N PRO A 103 17.25 -15.98 -16.22
CA PRO A 103 18.37 -15.79 -15.30
C PRO A 103 19.28 -17.02 -15.37
N ALA A 104 20.56 -16.78 -15.64
CA ALA A 104 21.58 -17.82 -15.61
C ALA A 104 21.92 -18.18 -14.16
N GLY A 105 21.80 -19.46 -13.83
CA GLY A 105 22.53 -20.10 -12.73
C GLY A 105 21.79 -20.13 -11.38
N GLY A 106 21.26 -21.30 -11.05
CA GLY A 106 20.85 -21.63 -9.69
C GLY A 106 22.07 -21.77 -8.78
N GLY A 107 22.08 -21.00 -7.70
CA GLY A 107 22.89 -21.24 -6.52
C GLY A 107 21.95 -21.66 -5.38
N GLU A 108 22.15 -22.87 -4.86
CA GLU A 108 21.44 -23.40 -3.70
C GLU A 108 21.68 -22.48 -2.48
N ALA A 109 20.61 -21.94 -1.92
CA ALA A 109 20.67 -21.20 -0.66
C ALA A 109 20.91 -22.19 0.48
N LYS A 110 22.04 -22.05 1.16
CA LYS A 110 22.32 -22.74 2.42
C LYS A 110 21.45 -22.17 3.53
N ASP A 111 20.80 -23.09 4.22
CA ASP A 111 20.15 -22.92 5.51
C ASP A 111 21.22 -22.73 6.58
N ASP A 112 21.40 -21.50 7.06
CA ASP A 112 22.14 -21.21 8.28
C ASP A 112 21.14 -20.57 9.26
N GLY A 113 20.57 -21.41 10.11
CA GLY A 113 19.85 -20.97 11.29
C GLY A 113 20.81 -20.45 12.35
N ASP A 114 20.50 -19.28 12.91
CA ASP A 114 20.73 -19.01 14.32
C ASP A 114 19.77 -17.93 14.83
N GLY A 115 19.22 -18.18 16.02
CA GLY A 115 18.11 -17.42 16.58
C GLY A 115 18.49 -16.07 17.17
N ASP A 116 17.53 -15.14 17.13
CA ASP A 116 17.43 -14.10 18.14
C ASP A 116 15.96 -13.88 18.55
N GLY A 117 15.75 -13.90 19.86
CA GLY A 117 14.48 -14.04 20.54
C GLY A 117 13.78 -12.71 20.75
N ASN A 118 13.15 -12.19 19.70
CA ASN A 118 12.11 -11.18 19.84
C ASN A 118 10.90 -11.54 18.96
N THR A 119 10.12 -12.52 19.40
CA THR A 119 8.85 -12.85 18.73
C THR A 119 7.82 -11.80 19.12
N ALA A 120 7.85 -10.66 18.41
CA ALA A 120 6.66 -9.83 18.27
C ALA A 120 5.48 -10.76 17.90
N PRO A 121 4.27 -10.52 18.44
CA PRO A 121 3.14 -11.42 18.22
C PRO A 121 2.96 -11.67 16.72
N ARG A 122 3.07 -12.94 16.29
CA ARG A 122 2.78 -13.46 14.94
C ARG A 122 1.26 -13.44 14.65
N GLY A 123 0.58 -12.38 15.08
CA GLY A 123 -0.85 -12.17 14.86
C GLY A 123 -1.10 -11.24 13.69
N PRO A 124 -2.34 -11.15 13.22
CA PRO A 124 -2.72 -10.21 12.16
C PRO A 124 -2.45 -8.76 12.58
N VAL A 125 -2.29 -7.90 11.58
CA VAL A 125 -2.29 -6.45 11.78
C VAL A 125 -3.69 -5.92 11.55
N VAL A 126 -4.25 -5.27 12.57
CA VAL A 126 -5.54 -4.57 12.45
C VAL A 126 -5.25 -3.12 12.11
N VAL A 127 -5.58 -2.71 10.89
CA VAL A 127 -5.40 -1.35 10.39
C VAL A 127 -6.72 -0.60 10.51
N VAL A 128 -6.69 0.56 11.16
CA VAL A 128 -7.85 1.43 11.30
C VAL A 128 -7.58 2.73 10.52
N PRO A 129 -8.15 2.92 9.32
CA PRO A 129 -8.01 4.17 8.61
C PRO A 129 -8.69 5.32 9.36
N THR A 130 -7.90 6.31 9.75
CA THR A 130 -8.38 7.51 10.47
C THR A 130 -7.45 8.69 10.19
N PRO A 131 -7.97 9.92 9.99
CA PRO A 131 -7.12 11.10 9.81
C PRO A 131 -6.28 11.43 11.05
N ALA A 132 -6.61 10.88 12.22
CA ALA A 132 -5.82 11.03 13.45
C ALA A 132 -4.64 10.04 13.55
N GLY A 133 -4.53 9.10 12.62
CA GLY A 133 -3.51 8.06 12.61
C GLY A 133 -2.16 8.54 12.11
N ALA A 134 -1.15 7.68 12.21
CA ALA A 134 0.16 7.94 11.64
C ALA A 134 0.05 8.06 10.11
N PRO A 135 0.73 9.02 9.45
CA PRO A 135 0.72 9.13 7.99
C PRO A 135 1.27 7.86 7.34
N PHE A 136 0.55 7.33 6.35
CA PHE A 136 0.96 6.17 5.56
C PHE A 136 2.19 6.53 4.74
N THR A 137 3.21 5.67 4.78
CA THR A 137 4.48 5.87 4.09
C THR A 137 4.87 4.66 3.25
N GLN A 138 5.80 4.85 2.31
CA GLN A 138 6.36 3.75 1.52
C GLN A 138 7.06 2.70 2.40
N GLU A 139 7.68 3.12 3.50
CA GLU A 139 8.26 2.21 4.50
C GLU A 139 7.20 1.35 5.19
N MET A 140 6.05 1.96 5.54
CA MET A 140 4.92 1.22 6.09
C MET A 140 4.38 0.20 5.08
N ALA A 141 4.23 0.58 3.79
CA ALA A 141 3.83 -0.33 2.73
C ALA A 141 4.80 -1.53 2.58
N ALA A 142 6.11 -1.28 2.61
CA ALA A 142 7.14 -2.30 2.51
C ALA A 142 7.22 -3.21 3.74
N ARG A 143 6.84 -2.71 4.93
CA ARG A 143 6.69 -3.54 6.14
C ARG A 143 5.46 -4.42 6.02
N TRP A 144 4.32 -3.83 5.66
CA TRP A 144 3.06 -4.55 5.52
C TRP A 144 3.09 -5.60 4.41
N SER A 145 3.88 -5.42 3.34
CA SER A 145 4.02 -6.42 2.27
C SER A 145 4.58 -7.77 2.73
N LYS A 146 5.21 -7.80 3.91
CA LYS A 146 5.78 -8.99 4.55
C LYS A 146 4.82 -9.65 5.55
N GLU A 147 3.67 -9.04 5.81
CA GLU A 147 2.69 -9.57 6.76
C GLU A 147 1.86 -10.67 6.10
N GLU A 148 1.52 -11.71 6.87
CA GLU A 148 0.70 -12.80 6.37
C GLU A 148 -0.78 -12.38 6.28
N HIS A 149 -1.24 -11.54 7.21
CA HIS A 149 -2.65 -11.17 7.36
C HIS A 149 -2.82 -9.71 7.80
N LEU A 150 -3.49 -8.90 6.98
CA LEU A 150 -3.96 -7.56 7.34
C LEU A 150 -5.49 -7.55 7.42
N VAL A 151 -6.03 -6.90 8.45
CA VAL A 151 -7.47 -6.69 8.65
C VAL A 151 -7.74 -5.20 8.71
N PHE A 152 -8.55 -4.67 7.79
CA PHE A 152 -8.92 -3.27 7.76
C PHE A 152 -10.30 -3.04 8.40
N ALA A 153 -10.36 -2.13 9.37
CA ALA A 153 -11.60 -1.69 10.00
C ALA A 153 -12.04 -0.33 9.44
N CYS A 154 -12.90 -0.33 8.41
CA CYS A 154 -13.34 0.90 7.75
C CYS A 154 -14.35 1.68 8.60
N GLY A 155 -13.89 2.76 9.23
CA GLY A 155 -14.75 3.73 9.89
C GLY A 155 -15.64 4.53 8.92
N ARG A 156 -16.80 4.95 9.42
CA ARG A 156 -17.77 5.87 8.80
C ARG A 156 -18.29 6.83 9.86
N TYR A 157 -19.02 7.85 9.44
CA TYR A 157 -19.59 8.87 10.33
C TYR A 157 -18.47 9.60 11.09
N GLU A 158 -18.60 9.76 12.41
CA GLU A 158 -17.54 10.33 13.27
C GLU A 158 -16.43 9.31 13.59
N GLY A 159 -16.59 8.05 13.16
CA GLY A 159 -15.60 6.98 13.34
C GLY A 159 -16.11 5.80 14.16
N ILE A 160 -15.17 4.95 14.55
CA ILE A 160 -15.39 3.77 15.38
C ILE A 160 -15.26 4.19 16.85
N ASP A 161 -16.11 3.65 17.74
CA ASP A 161 -15.93 3.83 19.18
C ASP A 161 -14.50 3.41 19.60
N GLN A 162 -13.77 4.32 20.24
CA GLN A 162 -12.36 4.14 20.60
C GLN A 162 -12.10 2.85 21.38
N ARG A 163 -13.08 2.38 22.17
CA ARG A 163 -12.93 1.15 22.97
C ARG A 163 -12.76 -0.09 22.10
N VAL A 164 -13.22 -0.08 20.85
CA VAL A 164 -12.97 -1.15 19.87
C VAL A 164 -11.48 -1.24 19.56
N VAL A 165 -10.85 -0.09 19.29
CA VAL A 165 -9.41 0.02 18.99
C VAL A 165 -8.60 -0.41 20.21
N ASP A 166 -8.96 0.11 21.39
CA ASP A 166 -8.28 -0.21 22.65
C ASP A 166 -8.42 -1.70 23.04
N ASP A 167 -9.58 -2.31 22.78
CA ASP A 167 -9.81 -3.72 23.07
C ASP A 167 -9.08 -4.64 22.08
N ALA A 168 -9.11 -4.33 20.78
CA ALA A 168 -8.34 -5.05 19.76
C ALA A 168 -6.83 -5.01 20.06
N ALA A 169 -6.32 -3.88 20.54
CA ALA A 169 -4.91 -3.69 20.89
C ALA A 169 -4.43 -4.56 22.06
N ARG A 170 -5.34 -5.19 22.82
CA ARG A 170 -4.98 -6.15 23.88
C ARG A 170 -4.44 -7.45 23.31
N ASN A 171 -4.89 -7.84 22.12
CA ASN A 171 -4.62 -9.15 21.53
C ASN A 171 -3.90 -9.07 20.17
N TYR A 172 -4.00 -7.94 19.48
CA TYR A 172 -3.49 -7.77 18.12
C TYR A 172 -2.63 -6.51 17.99
N ARG A 173 -1.80 -6.47 16.95
CA ARG A 173 -1.10 -5.24 16.57
C ARG A 173 -2.09 -4.34 15.84
N VAL A 174 -2.51 -3.27 16.50
CA VAL A 174 -3.43 -2.28 15.93
C VAL A 174 -2.64 -1.06 15.45
N GLU A 175 -2.91 -0.61 14.23
CA GLU A 175 -2.31 0.57 13.63
C GLU A 175 -3.38 1.52 13.12
N GLU A 176 -3.50 2.68 13.76
CA GLU A 176 -4.31 3.79 13.26
C GLU A 176 -3.51 4.55 12.20
N VAL A 177 -4.02 4.65 10.97
CA VAL A 177 -3.25 5.15 9.82
C VAL A 177 -4.05 6.16 9.00
N SER A 178 -3.40 7.28 8.69
CA SER A 178 -3.92 8.35 7.83
C SER A 178 -3.29 8.29 6.44
N ILE A 179 -4.07 8.50 5.37
CA ILE A 179 -3.54 8.66 4.00
C ILE A 179 -3.21 10.11 3.65
N GLY A 180 -3.36 11.04 4.59
CA GLY A 180 -2.92 12.42 4.49
C GLY A 180 -3.76 13.39 5.30
N ASP A 181 -3.33 14.65 5.33
CA ASP A 181 -3.91 15.71 6.16
C ASP A 181 -5.19 16.29 5.52
N TYR A 182 -6.20 15.44 5.37
CA TYR A 182 -7.52 15.77 4.84
C TYR A 182 -8.58 14.78 5.37
N VAL A 183 -9.85 15.13 5.24
CA VAL A 183 -10.97 14.32 5.76
C VAL A 183 -11.75 13.69 4.61
N LEU A 184 -12.05 12.40 4.73
CA LEU A 184 -12.83 11.60 3.79
C LEU A 184 -14.14 11.14 4.42
N ILE A 185 -15.06 10.65 3.59
CA ILE A 185 -16.39 10.16 4.03
C ILE A 185 -16.30 8.79 4.73
N GLY A 186 -15.23 8.03 4.50
CA GLY A 186 -15.04 6.70 5.06
C GLY A 186 -13.68 6.10 4.73
N GLY A 187 -13.34 5.03 5.45
CA GLY A 187 -12.04 4.36 5.33
C GLY A 187 -11.84 3.54 4.05
N GLU A 188 -12.88 3.26 3.26
CA GLU A 188 -12.82 2.30 2.16
C GLU A 188 -11.83 2.71 1.06
N VAL A 189 -11.80 4.00 0.69
CA VAL A 189 -10.82 4.48 -0.29
C VAL A 189 -9.39 4.48 0.26
N ALA A 190 -9.24 4.69 1.58
CA ALA A 190 -7.93 4.58 2.23
C ALA A 190 -7.41 3.14 2.18
N VAL A 191 -8.30 2.15 2.34
CA VAL A 191 -7.97 0.73 2.13
C VAL A 191 -7.51 0.47 0.70
N LEU A 192 -8.20 0.98 -0.32
CA LEU A 192 -7.77 0.83 -1.72
C LEU A 192 -6.35 1.39 -1.93
N VAL A 193 -6.08 2.59 -1.43
CA VAL A 193 -4.76 3.23 -1.52
C VAL A 193 -3.67 2.40 -0.85
N MET A 194 -3.91 1.97 0.40
CA MET A 194 -2.94 1.18 1.16
C MET A 194 -2.73 -0.20 0.53
N ALA A 195 -3.80 -0.88 0.10
CA ALA A 195 -3.72 -2.19 -0.54
C ALA A 195 -2.94 -2.13 -1.85
N GLU A 196 -3.15 -1.10 -2.69
CA GLU A 196 -2.37 -0.92 -3.93
C GLU A 196 -0.87 -0.76 -3.65
N ALA A 197 -0.51 0.06 -2.66
CA ALA A 197 0.88 0.30 -2.29
C ALA A 197 1.55 -0.95 -1.67
N VAL A 198 0.81 -1.75 -0.90
CA VAL A 198 1.32 -2.97 -0.27
C VAL A 198 1.44 -4.12 -1.27
N VAL A 199 0.36 -4.42 -2.00
CA VAL A 199 0.27 -5.62 -2.86
C VAL A 199 1.29 -5.59 -3.99
N ARG A 200 1.57 -4.41 -4.54
CA ARG A 200 2.60 -4.27 -5.59
C ARG A 200 4.01 -4.67 -5.12
N LEU A 201 4.28 -4.64 -3.81
CA LEU A 201 5.57 -5.01 -3.22
C LEU A 201 5.66 -6.50 -2.87
N ILE A 202 4.58 -7.28 -3.07
CA ILE A 202 4.60 -8.72 -2.85
C ILE A 202 5.42 -9.40 -3.97
N PRO A 203 6.39 -10.28 -3.64
CA PRO A 203 7.21 -10.95 -4.64
C PRO A 203 6.40 -11.67 -5.73
N GLY A 204 6.70 -11.32 -6.98
CA GLY A 204 6.05 -11.88 -8.17
C GLY A 204 4.67 -11.30 -8.51
N VAL A 205 4.21 -10.24 -7.83
CA VAL A 205 3.03 -9.46 -8.29
C VAL A 205 3.42 -8.52 -9.43
N LEU A 206 4.48 -7.73 -9.26
CA LEU A 206 5.06 -6.96 -10.37
C LEU A 206 5.91 -7.89 -11.24
N GLY A 207 5.61 -7.92 -12.54
CA GLY A 207 6.28 -8.80 -13.50
C GLY A 207 7.76 -8.47 -13.75
N ASN A 208 8.19 -7.23 -13.46
CA ASN A 208 9.59 -6.82 -13.54
C ASN A 208 10.04 -6.30 -12.16
N GLN A 209 10.98 -7.01 -11.54
CA GLN A 209 11.50 -6.67 -10.23
C GLN A 209 12.27 -5.33 -10.26
N ALA A 210 12.92 -4.96 -11.35
CA ALA A 210 13.61 -3.65 -11.44
C ALA A 210 12.62 -2.46 -11.37
N SER A 211 11.36 -2.66 -11.77
CA SER A 211 10.36 -1.58 -11.85
C SER A 211 9.96 -0.98 -10.51
N HIS A 212 10.17 -1.68 -9.39
CA HIS A 212 9.84 -1.11 -8.07
C HIS A 212 11.04 -0.52 -7.35
N GLU A 213 12.27 -0.81 -7.79
CA GLU A 213 13.50 -0.27 -7.22
C GLU A 213 13.72 1.18 -7.66
N GLU A 214 13.21 1.54 -8.85
CA GLU A 214 13.30 2.88 -9.43
C GLU A 214 12.13 3.81 -9.04
N ASP A 215 11.12 3.33 -8.29
CA ASP A 215 9.94 4.15 -7.95
C ASP A 215 10.28 5.30 -7.00
N SER A 216 9.44 6.34 -7.06
CA SER A 216 9.50 7.44 -6.11
C SER A 216 9.47 6.93 -4.66
N PHE A 217 10.28 7.55 -3.81
CA PHE A 217 10.45 7.32 -2.38
C PHE A 217 11.19 6.04 -1.97
N GLN A 218 11.55 5.15 -2.90
CA GLN A 218 12.28 3.91 -2.59
C GLN A 218 13.71 4.17 -2.11
N ASP A 219 14.41 5.05 -2.84
CA ASP A 219 15.74 5.55 -2.49
C ASP A 219 15.71 6.95 -1.87
N GLY A 220 14.51 7.42 -1.49
CA GLY A 220 14.25 8.75 -0.93
C GLY A 220 14.11 9.88 -1.96
N LEU A 221 14.20 9.62 -3.27
CA LEU A 221 13.97 10.62 -4.32
C LEU A 221 12.61 10.48 -4.99
N LEU A 222 12.20 11.51 -5.74
CA LEU A 222 11.16 11.41 -6.76
C LEU A 222 11.75 10.85 -8.06
N GLU A 223 10.93 10.13 -8.82
CA GLU A 223 11.30 9.69 -10.18
C GLU A 223 11.58 10.87 -11.12
N GLY A 224 12.53 10.63 -12.03
CA GLY A 224 12.73 11.47 -13.20
C GLY A 224 11.52 11.49 -14.16
N PRO A 225 11.54 12.32 -15.20
CA PRO A 225 10.53 12.30 -16.25
C PRO A 225 10.62 11.02 -17.10
N ALA A 226 9.47 10.46 -17.45
CA ALA A 226 9.35 9.34 -18.36
C ALA A 226 8.98 9.81 -19.78
N TYR A 227 9.53 9.12 -20.79
CA TYR A 227 9.28 9.39 -22.20
C TYR A 227 8.94 8.12 -22.95
N THR A 228 8.09 8.23 -23.97
CA THR A 228 7.77 7.14 -24.89
C THR A 228 7.63 7.67 -26.31
N LYS A 229 7.39 6.79 -27.28
CA LYS A 229 7.16 7.17 -28.68
C LYS A 229 5.93 8.07 -28.79
N PRO A 230 5.90 9.05 -29.71
CA PRO A 230 6.91 9.37 -30.74
C PRO A 230 8.09 10.22 -30.21
N ARG A 231 9.20 10.27 -30.97
CA ARG A 231 10.42 11.02 -30.57
C ARG A 231 10.21 12.53 -30.40
N GLN A 232 9.33 13.11 -31.22
CA GLN A 232 8.96 14.51 -31.14
C GLN A 232 7.44 14.61 -31.08
N TRP A 233 6.92 15.39 -30.15
CA TRP A 233 5.49 15.66 -30.01
C TRP A 233 5.28 17.14 -29.73
N ARG A 234 4.53 17.83 -30.62
CA ARG A 234 4.25 19.28 -30.52
C ARG A 234 5.51 20.15 -30.41
N GLY A 235 6.60 19.76 -31.07
CA GLY A 235 7.88 20.46 -31.02
C GLY A 235 8.67 20.23 -29.72
N LEU A 236 8.28 19.26 -28.89
CA LEU A 236 9.02 18.82 -27.71
C LEU A 236 9.74 17.51 -28.06
N ASP A 237 11.06 17.54 -28.02
CA ASP A 237 11.91 16.37 -28.28
C ASP A 237 12.15 15.56 -27.00
N VAL A 238 12.18 14.23 -27.15
CA VAL A 238 12.70 13.34 -26.13
C VAL A 238 14.22 13.58 -26.00
N PRO A 239 14.77 13.65 -24.77
CA PRO A 239 16.20 13.88 -24.56
C PRO A 239 17.10 12.90 -25.34
N GLU A 240 18.07 13.43 -26.09
CA GLU A 240 18.94 12.65 -26.99
C GLU A 240 19.70 11.51 -26.28
N VAL A 241 20.07 11.70 -25.01
CA VAL A 241 20.72 10.67 -24.19
C VAL A 241 19.91 9.37 -24.11
N LEU A 242 18.58 9.44 -24.18
CA LEU A 242 17.69 8.28 -24.14
C LEU A 242 17.72 7.45 -25.44
N PHE A 243 18.35 7.95 -26.50
CA PHE A 243 18.58 7.23 -27.75
C PHE A 243 20.02 6.71 -27.90
N SER A 244 20.90 6.97 -26.93
CA SER A 244 22.33 6.66 -27.03
C SER A 244 22.67 5.16 -27.02
N GLY A 245 21.77 4.31 -26.50
CA GLY A 245 22.04 2.90 -26.23
C GLY A 245 23.05 2.65 -25.11
N ASN A 246 23.53 3.70 -24.43
CA ASN A 246 24.47 3.60 -23.32
C ASN A 246 23.72 3.63 -21.99
N HIS A 247 23.55 2.45 -21.39
CA HIS A 247 22.82 2.29 -20.12
C HIS A 247 23.39 3.17 -19.00
N GLY A 248 24.72 3.24 -18.83
CA GLY A 248 25.33 4.07 -17.79
C GLY A 248 25.06 5.56 -17.95
N LEU A 249 25.03 6.07 -19.19
CA LEU A 249 24.65 7.48 -19.45
C LEU A 249 23.16 7.73 -19.18
N VAL A 250 22.30 6.77 -19.52
CA VAL A 250 20.86 6.86 -19.26
C VAL A 250 20.58 6.82 -17.77
N ASP A 251 21.20 5.91 -17.02
CA ASP A 251 21.02 5.76 -15.57
C ASP A 251 21.52 7.01 -14.84
N ARG A 252 22.68 7.53 -15.24
CA ARG A 252 23.21 8.79 -14.70
C ARG A 252 22.25 9.95 -14.98
N TRP A 253 21.76 10.08 -16.21
CA TRP A 253 20.81 11.14 -16.55
C TRP A 253 19.50 11.00 -15.76
N ARG A 254 18.97 9.78 -15.58
CA ARG A 254 17.76 9.53 -14.77
C ARG A 254 17.96 9.96 -13.32
N ARG A 255 19.10 9.58 -12.72
CA ARG A 255 19.47 9.99 -11.36
C ARG A 255 19.56 11.52 -11.24
N GLU A 256 20.19 12.18 -12.21
CA GLU A 256 20.25 13.65 -12.24
C GLU A 256 18.86 14.29 -12.30
N GLN A 257 17.98 13.81 -13.19
CA GLN A 257 16.63 14.34 -13.28
C GLN A 257 15.79 14.08 -12.01
N ALA A 258 15.97 12.92 -11.37
CA ALA A 258 15.34 12.59 -10.09
C ALA A 258 15.77 13.57 -8.99
N LEU A 259 17.08 13.85 -8.87
CA LEU A 259 17.63 14.82 -7.93
C LEU A 259 17.06 16.22 -8.16
N LEU A 260 17.11 16.72 -9.39
CA LEU A 260 16.63 18.06 -9.73
C LEU A 260 15.14 18.21 -9.49
N ARG A 261 14.34 17.21 -9.86
CA ARG A 261 12.89 17.22 -9.60
C ARG A 261 12.59 17.18 -8.11
N THR A 262 13.33 16.38 -7.34
CA THR A 262 13.18 16.28 -5.89
C THR A 262 13.55 17.60 -5.22
N GLN A 263 14.69 18.19 -5.57
CA GLN A 263 15.12 19.50 -5.07
C GLN A 263 14.08 20.59 -5.36
N GLN A 264 13.47 20.58 -6.55
CA GLN A 264 12.47 21.57 -6.93
C GLN A 264 11.13 21.38 -6.20
N ARG A 265 10.66 20.13 -6.03
CA ARG A 265 9.28 19.85 -5.59
C ARG A 265 9.16 19.42 -4.13
N ARG A 266 10.17 18.73 -3.62
CA ARG A 266 10.23 18.12 -2.29
C ARG A 266 11.65 18.28 -1.70
N PRO A 267 12.16 19.53 -1.57
CA PRO A 267 13.53 19.79 -1.12
C PRO A 267 13.85 19.16 0.24
N GLU A 268 12.85 18.98 1.10
CA GLU A 268 13.03 18.33 2.39
C GLU A 268 13.44 16.85 2.30
N LEU A 269 13.14 16.17 1.18
CA LEU A 269 13.64 14.81 0.93
C LEU A 269 15.14 14.80 0.62
N ILE A 270 15.63 15.83 -0.09
CA ILE A 270 17.08 16.01 -0.32
C ILE A 270 17.78 16.23 1.02
N GLU A 271 17.25 17.10 1.88
CA GLU A 271 17.84 17.34 3.20
C GLU A 271 17.85 16.08 4.07
N LYS A 272 16.77 15.29 4.03
CA LYS A 272 16.70 14.00 4.73
C LYS A 272 17.75 13.02 4.22
N LEU A 273 17.91 12.90 2.90
CA LEU A 273 18.92 12.03 2.30
C LEU A 273 20.33 12.50 2.62
N ARG A 274 20.59 13.81 2.55
CA ARG A 274 21.88 14.41 2.91
C ARG A 274 22.23 14.09 4.36
N ALA A 275 21.30 14.29 5.30
CA ALA A 275 21.50 13.99 6.71
C ALA A 275 21.76 12.49 6.97
N ALA A 276 21.17 11.60 6.16
CA ALA A 276 21.40 10.16 6.23
C ALA A 276 22.67 9.69 5.49
N GLY A 277 23.41 10.58 4.82
CA GLY A 277 24.57 10.21 4.01
C GLY A 277 24.22 9.48 2.71
N GLY A 278 22.98 9.60 2.23
CA GLY A 278 22.46 8.92 1.04
C GLY A 278 22.77 9.62 -0.30
N LEU A 279 23.51 10.73 -0.30
CA LEU A 279 23.91 11.45 -1.50
C LEU A 279 25.40 11.20 -1.82
N SER A 280 25.69 10.82 -3.05
CA SER A 280 27.08 10.69 -3.51
C SER A 280 27.71 12.06 -3.78
N ALA A 281 29.05 12.13 -3.86
CA ALA A 281 29.73 13.37 -4.25
C ALA A 281 29.28 13.88 -5.64
N ALA A 282 28.94 12.97 -6.55
CA ALA A 282 28.43 13.32 -7.87
C ALA A 282 26.97 13.81 -7.84
N ASP A 283 26.17 13.41 -6.84
CA ASP A 283 24.82 13.91 -6.64
C ASP A 283 24.85 15.34 -6.08
N GLU A 284 25.72 15.60 -5.10
CA GLU A 284 25.89 16.94 -4.53
C GLU A 284 26.39 17.95 -5.57
N GLN A 285 27.31 17.55 -6.46
CA GLN A 285 27.74 18.40 -7.58
C GLN A 285 26.58 18.85 -8.48
N VAL A 286 25.61 17.96 -8.74
CA VAL A 286 24.43 18.27 -9.54
C VAL A 286 23.51 19.23 -8.80
N LEU A 287 23.26 18.97 -7.52
CA LEU A 287 22.41 19.82 -6.69
C LEU A 287 22.99 21.24 -6.52
N ASP A 288 24.31 21.34 -6.31
CA ASP A 288 24.99 22.63 -6.16
C ASP A 288 25.03 23.42 -7.48
N ALA A 289 25.26 22.75 -8.61
CA ALA A 289 25.25 23.41 -9.93
C ALA A 289 23.87 24.02 -10.28
N HIS A 290 22.80 23.55 -9.64
CA HIS A 290 21.42 23.96 -9.92
C HIS A 290 20.74 24.68 -8.75
N ARG A 291 21.51 25.16 -7.76
CA ARG A 291 21.00 25.89 -6.58
C ARG A 291 20.56 27.33 -6.88
N GLU A 292 20.99 27.90 -8.01
CA GLU A 292 20.85 29.32 -8.36
C GLU A 292 19.92 29.58 -9.59
N ALA A 293 19.19 28.57 -10.07
CA ALA A 293 18.27 28.67 -11.22
C ALA A 293 16.80 28.61 -10.78
#